data_AF-A0A5K1DI28-F1
#
_entry.id   AF-A0A5K1DI28-F1
#
_cell.length_a   1.000
_cell.length_b   1.000
_cell.length_c   1.000
_cell.angle_alpha   90.00
_cell.angle_beta   90.00
_cell.angle_gamma   90.00
#
_symmetry.space_group_name_H-M   'P 1'
#
loop_
_entity.id
_entity.type
_entity.pdbx_description
1 polymer ?
#
loop_
_entity_poly.entity_id
_entity_poly.type
_entity_poly.pdbx_seq_one_letter_code
_entity_poly.pdbx_strand_id
1 'polypeptide(L)' 'SEQGVAQAILRGLIDFKREPWPSISDNAKNLVRQMLEPDPQRRLTAKQVL' A
#
# COMPACT_ATOMS: atom_id res chain seq x y z
N SER A 1 4.46 18.97 7.38
CA SER A 1 3.91 18.88 8.76
C SER A 1 3.41 17.47 8.98
N GLU A 2 3.53 16.92 10.19
CA GLU A 2 3.06 15.58 10.54
C GLU A 2 1.56 15.38 10.25
N GLN A 3 0.77 16.45 10.37
CA GLN A 3 -0.66 16.46 10.04
C GLN A 3 -0.94 16.03 8.60
N GLY A 4 -0.09 16.40 7.63
CA GLY A 4 -0.26 15.99 6.24
C GLY A 4 -0.03 14.49 6.03
N VAL A 5 0.90 13.91 6.78
CA VAL A 5 1.22 12.48 6.74
C VAL A 5 0.10 11.68 7.39
N ALA A 6 -0.37 12.08 8.57
CA ALA A 6 -1.49 11.42 9.26
C ALA A 6 -2.75 11.40 8.39
N GLN A 7 -3.06 12.52 7.72
CA GLN A 7 -4.20 12.59 6.81
C GLN A 7 -4.04 11.68 5.58
N ALA A 8 -2.83 11.54 5.06
CA ALA A 8 -2.55 10.63 3.94
C ALA A 8 -2.70 9.16 4.35
N ILE A 9 -2.25 8.81 5.55
CA ILE A 9 -2.43 7.46 6.13
C ILE A 9 -3.92 7.13 6.26
N LEU A 10 -4.71 8.04 6.83
CA LEU A 10 -6.16 7.85 6.98
C LEU A 10 -6.91 7.70 5.65
N ARG A 11 -6.41 8.33 4.56
CA ARG A 11 -6.99 8.16 3.21
C ARG A 11 -6.67 6.79 2.61
N GLY A 12 -5.57 6.16 2.99
CA GLY A 12 -5.17 4.84 2.49
C GLY A 12 -4.90 4.76 0.98
N LEU A 13 -4.74 5.91 0.30
CA LEU A 13 -4.54 5.95 -1.14
C LEU A 13 -3.06 5.81 -1.48
N ILE A 14 -2.72 4.76 -2.23
CA ILE A 14 -1.37 4.52 -2.73
C ILE A 14 -1.30 4.94 -4.19
N ASP A 15 -0.38 5.85 -4.50
CA ASP A 15 -0.16 6.33 -5.87
C ASP A 15 0.93 5.51 -6.58
N PHE A 16 0.51 4.59 -7.44
CA PHE A 16 1.40 3.78 -8.28
C PHE A 16 1.67 4.39 -9.67
N LYS A 17 1.28 5.65 -9.91
CA LYS A 17 1.43 6.30 -11.22
C LYS A 17 2.74 7.08 -11.37
N ARG A 18 3.39 7.41 -10.27
CA ARG A 18 4.63 8.21 -10.26
C ARG A 18 5.85 7.31 -10.21
N GLU A 19 6.93 7.72 -10.87
CA GLU A 19 8.22 7.01 -10.79
C GLU A 19 8.63 6.72 -9.34
N PRO A 20 9.16 5.53 -9.03
CA PRO A 20 9.52 4.45 -9.97
C PRO A 20 8.37 3.50 -10.35
N TRP A 21 7.17 3.67 -9.79
CA TRP A 21 6.11 2.66 -9.83
C TRP A 21 5.68 2.20 -11.22
N PRO A 22 5.58 3.04 -12.27
CA PRO A 22 5.26 2.57 -13.62
C PRO A 22 6.16 1.43 -14.11
N SER A 23 7.45 1.43 -13.74
CA SER A 23 8.41 0.39 -14.11
C SER A 23 8.35 -0.89 -13.27
N ILE A 24 7.65 -0.86 -12.13
CA ILE A 24 7.55 -2.00 -11.20
C ILE A 24 6.46 -2.97 -11.66
N SER A 25 6.67 -4.27 -11.44
CA SER A 25 5.71 -5.31 -11.82
C SER A 25 4.37 -5.15 -11.12
N ASP A 26 3.30 -5.53 -11.81
CA ASP A 26 1.95 -5.45 -11.24
C ASP A 26 1.76 -6.38 -10.06
N ASN A 27 2.45 -7.53 -10.02
CA ASN A 27 2.46 -8.43 -8.88
C ASN A 27 3.03 -7.76 -7.62
N ALA A 28 4.14 -7.02 -7.74
CA ALA A 28 4.72 -6.30 -6.61
C ALA A 28 3.79 -5.17 -6.13
N LYS A 29 3.19 -4.40 -7.05
CA LYS A 29 2.18 -3.38 -6.70
C LYS A 29 0.97 -4.01 -6.00
N ASN A 30 0.51 -5.16 -6.49
CA ASN A 30 -0.62 -5.88 -5.92
C ASN A 30 -0.32 -6.38 -4.51
N LEU A 31 0.88 -6.95 -4.27
CA LEU A 31 1.32 -7.34 -2.94
C LEU A 31 1.30 -6.15 -1.97
N VAL A 32 1.86 -5.00 -2.37
CA VAL A 32 1.85 -3.78 -1.54
C VAL A 32 0.44 -3.32 -1.22
N ARG A 33 -0.51 -3.38 -2.17
CA ARG A 33 -1.93 -3.07 -1.90
C ARG A 33 -2.51 -3.98 -0.83
N GLN A 34 -2.27 -5.28 -0.92
CA GLN A 34 -2.80 -6.25 0.03
C GLN A 34 -2.15 -6.16 1.42
N MET A 35 -0.88 -5.76 1.49
CA MET A 35 -0.18 -5.49 2.74
C MET A 35 -0.65 -4.21 3.44
N LEU A 36 -1.10 -3.21 2.66
CA LEU A 36 -1.59 -1.92 3.16
C LEU A 36 -3.13 -1.81 3.16
N GLU A 37 -3.83 -2.94 3.10
CA GLU A 37 -5.29 -3.01 3.16
C GLU A 37 -5.81 -2.34 4.46
N PRO A 38 -6.71 -1.34 4.38
CA PRO A 38 -7.25 -0.65 5.54
C PRO A 38 -7.96 -1.57 6.53
N ASP A 39 -8.73 -2.54 6.05
CA ASP A 39 -9.42 -3.52 6.90
C ASP A 39 -8.43 -4.59 7.42
N PRO A 40 -8.16 -4.63 8.74
CA PRO A 40 -7.22 -5.59 9.31
C PRO A 40 -7.62 -7.06 9.09
N GLN A 41 -8.91 -7.35 8.89
CA GLN A 41 -9.37 -8.72 8.63
C GLN A 41 -9.07 -9.18 7.19
N ARG A 42 -8.87 -8.23 6.27
CA ARG A 42 -8.58 -8.49 4.85
C ARG A 42 -7.09 -8.32 4.52
N ARG A 43 -6.34 -7.64 5.39
CA ARG A 43 -4.90 -7.43 5.26
C ARG A 43 -4.13 -8.73 5.35
N LEU A 44 -3.12 -8.87 4.47
CA LEU A 44 -2.22 -10.02 4.54
C LEU A 44 -1.49 -10.06 5.88
N THR A 45 -1.46 -11.25 6.45
CA THR A 45 -0.57 -11.59 7.56
C THR A 45 0.85 -11.80 7.05
N ALA A 46 1.84 -11.67 7.94
CA ALA A 46 3.23 -11.96 7.58
C ALA A 46 3.40 -13.36 6.97
N LYS A 47 2.67 -14.37 7.50
CA LYS A 47 2.72 -15.75 7.00
C LYS A 47 2.22 -15.90 5.55
N GLN A 48 1.32 -15.03 5.09
CA GLN A 48 0.81 -15.08 3.71
C GLN A 48 1.73 -14.38 2.70
N VAL A 49 2.71 -13.60 3.18
CA VAL A 49 3.66 -12.85 2.34
C VAL A 49 4.98 -13.60 2.16
N LEU A 50 5.34 -14.45 3.13
CA LEU A 50 6.57 -15.27 3.13
C LEU A 50 6.44 -16.50 2.23
#